data_AF-A0A966LEQ8-F1
#
_entry.id   AF-A0A966LEQ8-F1
#
_cell.length_a   1.000
_cell.length_b   1.000
_cell.length_c   1.000
_cell.angle_alpha   90.00
_cell.angle_beta   90.00
_cell.angle_gamma   90.00
#
_symmetry.space_group_name_H-M   'P 1'
#
loop_
_entity.id
_entity.type
_entity.pdbx_description
1 polymer ?
#
loop_
_entity_poly.entity_id
_entity_poly.type
_entity_poly.pdbx_seq_one_letter_code
_entity_poly.pdbx_strand_id
1 'polypeptide(L)'
;QGRPWQLALVAHHLYGAPAPAIPQGLDFYHMVATHYEAMLTFYGGDLGGKVARKHLGWYMDTCATPSALRQQVLTAPSPAAVLRLLHGALAEHAPVAA
;
A
#
# COMPACT_ATOMS: atom_id res chain seq x y z
N GLN A 1 -6.10 -8.37 3.54
CA GLN A 1 -6.02 -6.89 3.59
C GLN A 1 -4.74 -6.46 2.88
N GLY A 2 -4.63 -5.24 2.34
CA GLY A 2 -3.41 -4.76 1.64
C GLY A 2 -3.19 -5.31 0.21
N ARG A 3 -4.17 -6.06 -0.32
CA ARG A 3 -4.14 -6.66 -1.65
C ARG A 3 -5.48 -6.39 -2.35
N PRO A 4 -5.72 -5.15 -2.84
CA PRO A 4 -7.02 -4.77 -3.41
C PRO A 4 -7.45 -5.63 -4.61
N TRP A 5 -6.49 -6.23 -5.32
CA TRP A 5 -6.72 -7.16 -6.43
C TRP A 5 -7.30 -8.53 -6.04
N GLN A 6 -7.43 -8.85 -4.75
CA GLN A 6 -7.92 -10.17 -4.31
C GLN A 6 -9.33 -10.48 -4.82
N LEU A 7 -10.22 -9.50 -4.92
CA LEU A 7 -11.56 -9.72 -5.47
C LEU A 7 -11.51 -10.13 -6.95
N ALA A 8 -10.60 -9.54 -7.72
CA ALA A 8 -10.40 -9.92 -9.12
C ALA A 8 -9.79 -11.32 -9.26
N LEU A 9 -8.89 -11.72 -8.34
CA LEU A 9 -8.38 -13.10 -8.29
C LEU A 9 -9.50 -14.11 -7.99
N VAL A 10 -10.39 -13.80 -7.03
CA VAL A 10 -11.55 -14.64 -6.73
C VAL A 10 -12.45 -14.78 -7.97
N ALA A 11 -12.73 -13.68 -8.66
CA ALA A 11 -13.53 -13.72 -9.88
C ALA A 11 -12.88 -14.53 -11.00
N HIS A 12 -11.55 -14.44 -11.16
CA HIS A 12 -10.79 -15.25 -12.10
C HIS A 12 -10.94 -16.75 -11.80
N HIS A 13 -10.72 -17.15 -10.55
CA HIS A 13 -10.77 -18.57 -10.16
C HIS A 13 -12.18 -19.17 -10.16
N LEU A 14 -13.21 -18.41 -9.79
CA LEU A 14 -14.57 -18.93 -9.71
C LEU A 14 -15.33 -18.87 -11.04
N TYR A 15 -15.05 -17.85 -11.87
CA TYR A 15 -15.87 -17.56 -13.05
C TYR A 15 -15.08 -17.48 -14.36
N GLY A 16 -13.77 -17.71 -14.34
CA GLY A 16 -12.93 -17.62 -15.54
C GLY A 16 -12.78 -16.20 -16.09
N ALA A 17 -13.04 -15.17 -15.28
CA ALA A 17 -12.76 -13.78 -15.65
C ALA A 17 -11.25 -13.59 -15.95
N PRO A 18 -10.82 -12.56 -16.70
CA PRO A 18 -9.39 -12.31 -16.93
C PRO A 18 -8.59 -12.20 -15.62
N ALA A 19 -7.38 -12.77 -15.59
CA ALA A 19 -6.50 -12.66 -14.43
C ALA A 19 -6.11 -11.19 -14.20
N PRO A 20 -6.13 -10.69 -12.95
CA PRO A 20 -5.75 -9.31 -12.67
C PRO A 20 -4.24 -9.12 -12.88
N ALA A 21 -3.87 -7.96 -13.40
CA ALA A 21 -2.50 -7.49 -13.32
C ALA A 21 -2.19 -7.12 -11.86
N ILE A 22 -1.33 -7.92 -11.22
CA ILE A 22 -0.88 -7.64 -9.86
C ILE A 22 0.26 -6.62 -9.95
N PRO A 23 0.11 -5.40 -9.40
CA PRO A 23 1.14 -4.38 -9.47
C PRO A 23 2.39 -4.80 -8.70
N GLN A 24 3.56 -4.43 -9.21
CA GLN A 24 4.88 -4.78 -8.67
C GLN A 24 5.75 -3.54 -8.61
N GLY A 25 6.74 -3.52 -7.70
CA GLY A 25 7.72 -2.44 -7.60
C GLY A 25 7.10 -1.03 -7.60
N LEU A 26 7.47 -0.21 -8.57
CA LEU A 26 6.97 1.16 -8.71
C LEU A 26 5.46 1.25 -8.95
N ASP A 27 4.85 0.31 -9.68
CA ASP A 27 3.41 0.32 -9.90
C ASP A 27 2.64 0.05 -8.60
N PHE A 28 3.19 -0.82 -7.75
CA PHE A 28 2.63 -1.07 -6.42
C PHE A 28 2.77 0.17 -5.53
N TYR A 29 3.95 0.79 -5.53
CA TYR A 29 4.16 2.06 -4.83
C TYR A 29 3.17 3.14 -5.29
N HIS A 30 3.01 3.36 -6.60
CA HIS A 30 2.08 4.36 -7.14
C HIS A 30 0.64 4.07 -6.71
N MET A 31 0.18 2.82 -6.82
CA MET A 31 -1.15 2.43 -6.37
C MET A 31 -1.37 2.76 -4.88
N VAL A 32 -0.39 2.45 -4.02
CA VAL A 32 -0.48 2.72 -2.58
C VAL A 32 -0.40 4.22 -2.28
N ALA A 33 0.47 4.96 -2.97
CA ALA A 33 0.62 6.41 -2.81
C ALA A 33 -0.66 7.15 -3.21
N THR A 34 -1.27 6.80 -4.35
CA THR A 34 -2.56 7.35 -4.76
C THR A 34 -3.66 7.04 -3.75
N HIS A 35 -3.69 5.82 -3.21
CA HIS A 35 -4.67 5.48 -2.17
C HIS A 35 -4.43 6.26 -0.86
N TYR A 36 -3.17 6.48 -0.48
CA TYR A 36 -2.80 7.30 0.67
C TYR A 36 -3.31 8.74 0.51
N GLU A 37 -3.01 9.38 -0.62
CA GLU A 37 -3.45 10.74 -0.94
C GLU A 37 -4.98 10.86 -1.01
N ALA A 38 -5.66 9.84 -1.54
CA ALA A 38 -7.12 9.79 -1.56
C ALA A 38 -7.72 9.79 -0.14
N MET A 39 -7.11 9.06 0.80
CA MET A 39 -7.55 9.08 2.21
C MET A 39 -7.33 10.46 2.86
N LEU A 40 -6.22 11.13 2.56
CA LEU A 40 -5.96 12.48 3.06
C LEU A 40 -6.95 13.49 2.49
N THR A 41 -7.26 13.40 1.19
CA THR A 41 -8.24 14.26 0.52
C THR A 41 -9.64 14.05 1.10
N PHE A 42 -10.02 12.79 1.37
CA PHE A 42 -11.36 12.46 1.84
C PHE A 42 -11.58 12.79 3.33
N TYR A 43 -10.62 12.46 4.20
CA TYR A 43 -10.77 12.62 5.66
C TYR A 43 -10.09 13.89 6.22
N GLY A 44 -9.35 14.64 5.40
CA GLY A 44 -8.44 15.69 5.85
C GLY A 44 -7.10 15.14 6.38
N GLY A 45 -6.10 16.02 6.53
CA GLY A 45 -4.73 15.61 6.87
C GLY A 45 -4.60 14.82 8.17
N ASP A 46 -5.21 15.32 9.26
CA ASP A 46 -5.05 14.72 10.59
C ASP A 46 -5.77 13.36 10.72
N LEU A 47 -7.06 13.32 10.39
CA LEU A 47 -7.83 12.08 10.48
C LEU A 47 -7.42 11.10 9.38
N GLY A 48 -7.22 11.59 8.16
CA GLY A 48 -6.76 10.78 7.02
C GLY A 48 -5.42 10.11 7.32
N GLY A 49 -4.48 10.83 7.93
CA GLY A 49 -3.22 10.24 8.38
C GLY A 49 -3.42 9.11 9.40
N LYS A 50 -4.32 9.30 10.38
CA LYS A 50 -4.64 8.27 11.38
C LYS A 50 -5.28 7.02 10.75
N VAL A 51 -6.23 7.22 9.86
CA VAL A 51 -6.91 6.13 9.12
C VAL A 51 -5.91 5.39 8.24
N ALA A 52 -5.09 6.12 7.49
CA ALA A 52 -4.16 5.56 6.53
C ALA A 52 -3.09 4.65 7.16
N ARG A 53 -2.63 4.92 8.39
CA ARG A 53 -1.56 4.13 9.02
C ARG A 53 -1.84 2.61 9.03
N LYS A 54 -3.09 2.21 9.24
CA LYS A 54 -3.48 0.80 9.22
C LYS A 54 -3.32 0.19 7.81
N HIS A 55 -3.73 0.93 6.79
CA HIS A 55 -3.62 0.51 5.39
C HIS A 55 -2.15 0.39 4.97
N LEU A 56 -1.33 1.38 5.33
CA LEU A 56 0.11 1.34 5.08
C LEU A 56 0.78 0.14 5.76
N GLY A 57 0.37 -0.19 6.99
CA GLY A 57 0.80 -1.41 7.66
C GLY A 57 0.53 -2.67 6.83
N TRP A 58 -0.68 -2.82 6.30
CA TRP A 58 -1.04 -3.99 5.47
C TRP A 58 -0.28 -4.07 4.15
N TYR A 59 0.00 -2.94 3.51
CA TYR A 59 0.80 -2.92 2.29
C TYR A 59 2.25 -3.32 2.58
N MET A 60 2.85 -2.79 3.65
CA MET A 60 4.21 -3.16 4.07
C MET A 60 4.32 -4.62 4.53
N ASP A 61 3.25 -5.20 5.09
CA ASP A 61 3.21 -6.65 5.38
C ASP A 61 3.31 -7.49 4.10
N THR A 62 2.74 -6.99 2.98
CA THR A 62 2.80 -7.66 1.68
C THR A 62 4.21 -7.58 1.07
N CYS A 63 4.96 -6.51 1.33
CA CYS A 63 6.32 -6.29 0.85
C CYS A 63 7.41 -6.83 1.78
N ALA A 64 7.08 -7.41 2.95
CA ALA A 64 8.09 -7.77 3.96
C ALA A 64 9.04 -6.59 4.32
N THR A 65 8.51 -5.37 4.34
CA THR A 65 9.29 -4.16 4.65
C THR A 65 10.01 -4.31 6.00
N PRO A 66 11.31 -3.95 6.11
CA PRO A 66 12.06 -4.03 7.36
C PRO A 66 11.37 -3.28 8.51
N SER A 67 11.41 -3.85 9.71
CA SER A 67 10.70 -3.30 10.89
C SER A 67 11.08 -1.84 11.20
N ALA A 68 12.36 -1.49 11.07
CA ALA A 68 12.84 -0.13 11.27
C ALA A 68 12.24 0.86 10.26
N LEU A 69 12.19 0.49 8.98
CA LEU A 69 11.61 1.33 7.92
C LEU A 69 10.09 1.42 8.08
N ARG A 70 9.43 0.32 8.44
CA ARG A 70 8.01 0.31 8.79
C ARG A 70 7.70 1.31 9.90
N GLN A 71 8.49 1.30 10.98
CA GLN A 71 8.30 2.23 12.09
C GLN A 71 8.43 3.68 11.62
N GLN A 72 9.45 4.00 10.83
CA GLN A 72 9.66 5.33 10.27
C GLN A 72 8.46 5.81 9.44
N VAL A 73 7.90 4.94 8.58
CA VAL A 73 6.69 5.27 7.78
C VAL A 73 5.50 5.56 8.69
N LEU A 74 5.25 4.72 9.69
CA LEU A 74 4.05 4.82 10.55
C LEU A 74 4.11 5.98 11.54
N THR A 75 5.30 6.52 11.85
CA THR A 75 5.48 7.65 12.77
C THR A 75 5.96 8.92 12.08
N ALA A 76 5.95 8.97 10.75
CA ALA A 76 6.40 10.13 10.00
C ALA A 76 5.53 11.39 10.34
N PRO A 77 6.15 12.57 10.45
CA PRO A 77 5.48 13.77 10.97
C PRO A 77 4.60 14.48 9.95
N SER A 78 4.67 14.11 8.66
CA SER A 78 3.91 14.77 7.61
C SER A 78 3.60 13.82 6.44
N PRO A 79 2.54 14.11 5.66
CA PRO A 79 2.24 13.37 4.44
C PRO A 79 3.40 13.28 3.44
N ALA A 80 4.13 14.38 3.26
CA ALA A 80 5.30 14.40 2.38
C ALA A 80 6.41 13.45 2.88
N ALA A 81 6.63 13.38 4.20
CA ALA A 81 7.59 12.44 4.79
C ALA A 81 7.14 10.99 4.61
N VAL A 82 5.84 10.70 4.75
CA VAL A 82 5.28 9.36 4.48
C VAL A 82 5.54 8.95 3.03
N LEU A 83 5.19 9.78 2.05
CA LEU A 83 5.35 9.46 0.62
C LEU A 83 6.82 9.19 0.25
N ARG A 84 7.75 10.00 0.75
CA ARG A 84 9.19 9.79 0.55
C ARG A 84 9.67 8.44 1.08
N LEU A 85 9.22 8.04 2.27
CA LEU A 85 9.62 6.78 2.88
C LEU A 85 8.92 5.58 2.24
N LEU A 86 7.68 5.75 1.76
CA LEU A 86 6.91 4.70 1.10
C LEU A 86 7.58 4.20 -0.17
N HIS A 87 8.29 5.06 -0.90
CA HIS A 87 9.05 4.63 -2.08
C HIS A 87 10.04 3.51 -1.72
N GLY A 88 10.94 3.73 -0.75
CA GLY A 88 11.88 2.68 -0.32
C GLY A 88 11.20 1.49 0.35
N ALA A 89 10.11 1.74 1.08
CA ALA A 89 9.37 0.67 1.78
C ALA A 89 8.70 -0.33 0.84
N LEU A 90 8.27 0.12 -0.35
CA LEU A 90 7.41 -0.66 -1.26
C LEU A 90 8.04 -0.92 -2.64
N ALA A 91 8.80 0.00 -3.21
CA ALA A 91 9.36 -0.16 -4.55
C ALA A 91 10.56 -1.13 -4.57
N GLU A 92 11.35 -1.13 -3.50
CA GLU A 92 12.55 -1.96 -3.37
C GLU A 92 12.25 -3.38 -2.83
N HIS A 93 11.01 -3.60 -2.39
CA HIS A 93 10.60 -4.82 -1.73
C HIS A 93 9.39 -5.40 -2.47
N ALA A 94 9.64 -6.38 -3.33
CA ALA A 94 8.58 -6.99 -4.13
C ALA A 94 7.48 -7.56 -3.21
N PRO A 95 6.19 -7.38 -3.54
CA PRO A 95 5.14 -8.07 -2.83
C PRO A 95 5.42 -9.58 -2.90
N VAL A 96 5.48 -10.23 -1.74
CA VAL A 96 5.70 -11.68 -1.68
C VAL A 96 4.54 -12.33 -2.43
N ALA A 97 4.84 -12.91 -3.59
CA ALA A 97 3.90 -13.71 -4.35
C ALA A 97 3.43 -14.83 -3.43
N ALA A 98 2.11 -14.86 -3.19
CA ALA A 98 1.47 -15.96 -2.48
C ALA A 98 1.30 -17.15 -3.41
#